data_AF-A0A2U1PLN3-F1
#
_entry.id   AF-A0A2U1PLN3-F1
#
_cell.length_a   1.000
_cell.length_b   1.000
_cell.length_c   1.000
_cell.angle_alpha   90.00
_cell.angle_beta   90.00
_cell.angle_gamma   90.00
#
_symmetry.space_group_name_H-M   'P 1'
#
loop_
_entity.id
_entity.type
_entity.pdbx_description
1 polymer ?
#
loop_
_entity_poly.entity_id
_entity_poly.type
_entity_poly.pdbx_seq_one_letter_code
_entity_poly.pdbx_strand_id
1 'polypeptide(L)'
;MKGLGESVPEATGSWPIIGHLHLFSGSQVIDTLLGSMADKFGLIFTIKLGLHHVLVVSNSEMAKECLTTNDRVFARKPKSMAVELMGYNYAMFALAPYGSYWREMRKIVVQELASRQRVQMLAHIKVSEVNSSIIDMYRTWMKNKGSSAMVMIDMKEWFGNLILNMTVRMLFGHQFSLDKQHTDPIRRFMELLGAVVPSDVIPGLRWLDLGGYGMEMKKTAKEMDVIVDGWLQEHKSKMIYF
;
A
#
# COMPACT_ATOMS: atom_id res chain seq x y z
N MET A 1 19.62 29.25 11.09
CA MET A 1 20.93 29.54 10.45
C MET A 1 20.66 30.13 9.07
N LYS A 2 21.45 31.14 8.68
CA LYS A 2 21.31 31.92 7.44
C LYS A 2 21.50 31.02 6.20
N GLY A 3 20.60 31.16 5.24
CA GLY A 3 20.63 30.51 3.92
C GLY A 3 19.48 31.02 3.06
N LEU A 4 19.45 32.33 2.79
CA LEU A 4 18.57 32.90 1.77
C LEU A 4 19.14 32.51 0.39
N GLY A 5 18.40 31.69 -0.37
CA GLY A 5 18.43 31.77 -1.84
C GLY A 5 19.12 30.67 -2.65
N GLU A 6 19.60 29.57 -2.06
CA GLU A 6 20.06 28.43 -2.88
C GLU A 6 18.86 27.55 -3.26
N SER A 7 18.53 27.53 -4.55
CA SER A 7 17.56 26.59 -5.10
C SER A 7 18.09 25.16 -4.97
N VAL A 8 17.26 24.25 -4.46
CA VAL A 8 17.60 22.81 -4.43
C VAL A 8 17.98 22.36 -5.84
N PRO A 9 19.11 21.64 -6.03
CA PRO A 9 19.54 21.24 -7.36
C PRO A 9 18.48 20.36 -8.04
N GLU A 10 18.21 20.61 -9.32
CA GLU A 10 17.41 19.72 -10.16
C GLU A 10 18.33 18.69 -10.82
N ALA A 11 17.93 17.42 -10.80
CA ALA A 11 18.63 16.38 -11.52
C ALA A 11 18.71 16.72 -13.02
N THR A 12 19.85 16.43 -13.63
CA THR A 12 20.03 16.65 -15.07
C THR A 12 19.39 15.52 -15.89
N GLY A 13 19.03 15.82 -17.14
CA GLY A 13 18.47 14.83 -18.07
C GLY A 13 16.95 14.84 -18.20
N SER A 14 16.25 15.82 -17.60
CA SER A 14 14.80 16.01 -17.75
C SER A 14 14.38 16.18 -19.22
N TRP A 15 13.36 15.44 -19.66
CA TRP A 15 12.77 15.59 -21.01
C TRP A 15 11.55 16.52 -20.98
N PRO A 16 11.18 17.15 -22.11
CA PRO A 16 9.94 17.92 -22.20
C PRO A 16 8.71 17.08 -21.80
N ILE A 17 7.81 17.68 -21.01
CA ILE A 17 6.52 17.12 -20.56
C ILE A 17 6.66 15.93 -19.58
N ILE A 18 7.45 14.91 -19.89
CA ILE A 18 7.58 13.69 -19.09
C ILE A 18 8.63 13.82 -17.97
N GLY A 19 9.54 14.81 -18.06
CA GLY A 19 10.62 14.99 -17.11
C GLY A 19 11.56 13.78 -17.06
N HIS A 20 11.76 13.24 -15.86
CA HIS A 20 12.63 12.11 -15.54
C HIS A 20 11.90 10.76 -15.57
N LEU A 21 10.63 10.70 -15.98
CA LEU A 21 9.87 9.44 -16.03
C LEU A 21 10.55 8.32 -16.83
N HIS A 22 11.30 8.70 -17.87
CA HIS A 22 12.08 7.77 -18.69
C HIS A 22 13.20 7.05 -17.92
N LEU A 23 13.60 7.53 -16.74
CA LEU A 23 14.55 6.84 -15.86
C LEU A 23 13.87 5.69 -15.10
N PHE A 24 12.55 5.73 -14.95
CA PHE A 24 11.75 4.76 -14.20
C PHE A 24 11.15 3.67 -15.10
N SER A 25 11.43 3.68 -16.42
CA SER A 25 10.86 2.74 -17.39
C SER A 25 11.63 1.41 -17.50
N GLY A 26 12.28 0.97 -16.42
CA GLY A 26 13.10 -0.25 -16.38
C GLY A 26 12.75 -1.19 -15.24
N SER A 27 13.42 -2.35 -15.18
CA SER A 27 13.27 -3.34 -14.11
C SER A 27 14.01 -2.98 -12.82
N GLN A 28 14.63 -1.80 -12.75
CA GLN A 28 15.35 -1.35 -11.55
C GLN A 28 14.35 -0.91 -10.48
N VAL A 29 14.60 -1.33 -9.24
CA VAL A 29 13.78 -0.92 -8.10
C VAL A 29 13.98 0.59 -7.86
N ILE A 30 12.86 1.30 -7.65
CA ILE A 30 12.80 2.77 -7.58
C ILE A 30 13.76 3.34 -6.53
N ASP A 31 13.85 2.69 -5.37
CA ASP A 31 14.73 3.10 -4.26
C ASP A 31 16.21 3.06 -4.64
N THR A 32 16.64 2.04 -5.38
CA THR A 32 18.03 1.87 -5.85
C THR A 32 18.36 2.92 -6.90
N LEU A 33 17.42 3.22 -7.80
CA LEU A 33 17.57 4.30 -8.77
C LEU A 33 17.73 5.65 -8.05
N LEU A 34 16.83 5.98 -7.12
CA LEU A 34 16.89 7.22 -6.36
C LEU A 34 18.17 7.33 -5.50
N GLY A 35 18.66 6.21 -4.97
CA GLY A 35 19.94 6.13 -4.28
C GLY A 35 21.12 6.50 -5.19
N SER A 36 21.21 5.89 -6.38
CA SER A 36 22.28 6.24 -7.33
C SER A 36 22.19 7.67 -7.86
N MET A 37 20.97 8.23 -7.95
CA MET A 37 20.79 9.66 -8.22
C MET A 37 21.27 10.53 -7.06
N ALA A 38 21.05 10.12 -5.80
CA ALA A 38 21.56 10.85 -4.64
C ALA A 38 23.09 10.88 -4.59
N ASP A 39 23.75 9.79 -4.97
CA ASP A 39 25.22 9.74 -5.08
C ASP A 39 25.75 10.77 -6.09
N LYS A 40 24.98 11.08 -7.13
CA LYS A 40 25.36 12.00 -8.21
C LYS A 40 24.97 13.45 -7.96
N PHE A 41 23.76 13.69 -7.44
CA PHE A 41 23.16 15.02 -7.33
C PHE A 41 23.14 15.56 -5.90
N GLY A 42 23.60 14.76 -4.94
CA GLY A 42 23.63 15.08 -3.52
C GLY A 42 22.43 14.50 -2.76
N LEU A 43 22.48 14.64 -1.43
CA LEU A 43 21.50 14.02 -0.53
C LEU A 43 20.11 14.68 -0.58
N ILE A 44 20.00 15.87 -1.20
CA ILE A 44 18.74 16.58 -1.42
C ILE A 44 18.76 17.14 -2.83
N PHE A 45 17.82 16.71 -3.66
CA PHE A 45 17.69 17.18 -5.04
C PHE A 45 16.24 17.09 -5.48
N THR A 46 15.92 17.71 -6.62
CA THR A 46 14.59 17.64 -7.22
C THR A 46 14.62 16.87 -8.53
N ILE A 47 13.53 16.15 -8.81
CA ILE A 47 13.25 15.52 -10.09
C ILE A 47 11.89 15.98 -10.59
N LYS A 48 11.70 15.91 -11.90
CA LYS A 48 10.40 16.11 -12.55
C LYS A 48 9.79 14.77 -12.91
N LEU A 49 8.58 14.47 -12.42
CA LEU A 49 7.79 13.31 -12.83
C LEU A 49 6.56 13.81 -13.58
N GLY A 50 6.64 13.84 -14.91
CA GLY A 50 5.64 14.52 -15.72
C GLY A 50 5.59 16.01 -15.40
N LEU A 51 4.41 16.49 -15.00
CA LEU A 51 4.19 17.89 -14.60
C LEU A 51 4.47 18.15 -13.11
N HIS A 52 4.85 17.14 -12.33
CA HIS A 52 5.10 17.27 -10.90
C HIS A 52 6.59 17.44 -10.59
N HIS A 53 6.91 18.37 -9.70
CA HIS A 53 8.23 18.47 -9.10
C HIS A 53 8.25 17.66 -7.81
N VAL A 54 9.23 16.77 -7.69
CA VAL A 54 9.39 15.86 -6.57
C VAL A 54 10.73 16.17 -5.90
N LEU A 55 10.68 16.42 -4.59
CA LEU A 55 11.85 16.55 -3.75
C LEU A 55 12.29 15.15 -3.29
N VAL A 56 13.53 14.79 -3.57
CA VAL A 56 14.15 13.56 -3.09
C VAL A 56 15.04 13.92 -1.90
N VAL A 57 14.85 13.20 -0.79
CA VAL A 57 15.61 13.36 0.45
C VAL A 57 16.24 12.01 0.80
N SER A 58 17.57 11.95 0.79
CA SER A 58 18.37 10.74 0.97
C SER A 58 19.28 10.80 2.20
N ASN A 59 18.92 11.58 3.23
CA ASN A 59 19.61 11.58 4.52
C ASN A 59 18.62 11.62 5.68
N SER A 60 19.08 11.14 6.84
CA SER A 60 18.25 10.96 8.02
C SER A 60 17.94 12.28 8.74
N GLU A 61 18.86 13.25 8.74
CA GLU A 61 18.62 14.54 9.39
C GLU A 61 17.46 15.29 8.72
N MET A 62 17.45 15.35 7.38
CA MET A 62 16.40 16.03 6.63
C MET A 62 15.11 15.23 6.58
N ALA A 63 15.19 13.90 6.51
CA ALA A 63 13.99 13.06 6.66
C ALA A 63 13.30 13.33 8.01
N LYS A 64 14.07 13.49 9.10
CA LYS A 64 13.54 13.89 10.40
C LYS A 64 12.92 15.29 10.36
N GLU A 65 13.59 16.27 9.76
CA GLU A 65 13.01 17.61 9.61
C GLU A 65 11.66 17.59 8.86
N CYS A 66 11.53 16.78 7.80
CA CYS A 66 10.29 16.64 7.04
C CYS A 66 9.20 15.86 7.79
N LEU A 67 9.56 14.78 8.48
CA LEU A 67 8.61 13.83 9.06
C LEU A 67 8.32 14.05 10.55
N THR A 68 9.06 14.94 11.23
CA THR A 68 8.82 15.31 12.62
C THR A 68 8.64 16.81 12.81
N THR A 69 9.64 17.62 12.48
CA THR A 69 9.63 19.06 12.81
C THR A 69 8.60 19.81 11.96
N ASN A 70 8.50 19.45 10.67
CA ASN A 70 7.63 20.06 9.68
C ASN A 70 6.57 19.08 9.16
N ASP A 71 6.26 18.04 9.94
CA ASP A 71 5.40 16.92 9.55
C ASP A 71 4.06 17.36 8.94
N ARG A 72 3.44 18.41 9.50
CA ARG A 72 2.17 18.96 9.02
C ARG A 72 2.25 19.55 7.62
N VAL A 73 3.39 20.13 7.24
CA VAL A 73 3.61 20.67 5.88
C VAL A 73 3.71 19.53 4.87
N PHE A 74 4.39 18.45 5.24
CA PHE A 74 4.59 17.27 4.39
C PHE A 74 3.49 16.21 4.52
N ALA A 75 2.48 16.42 5.39
CA ALA A 75 1.37 15.50 5.57
C ALA A 75 0.38 15.48 4.39
N ARG A 76 0.48 16.43 3.45
CA ARG A 76 -0.35 16.46 2.25
C ARG A 76 0.09 15.35 1.29
N LYS A 77 -0.81 14.40 1.04
CA LYS A 77 -0.61 13.32 0.07
C LYS A 77 -0.92 13.81 -1.36
N PRO A 78 -0.11 13.43 -2.36
CA PRO A 78 -0.46 13.62 -3.77
C PRO A 78 -1.78 12.92 -4.10
N LYS A 79 -2.55 13.50 -5.02
CA LYS A 79 -3.73 12.84 -5.57
C LYS A 79 -3.29 11.78 -6.57
N SER A 80 -3.83 10.57 -6.46
CA SER A 80 -3.68 9.51 -7.46
C SER A 80 -5.05 8.99 -7.88
N MET A 81 -5.13 8.48 -9.11
CA MET A 81 -6.33 7.85 -9.66
C MET A 81 -6.72 6.61 -8.85
N ALA A 82 -5.74 5.82 -8.41
CA ALA A 82 -5.96 4.61 -7.61
C ALA A 82 -6.74 4.92 -6.32
N VAL A 83 -6.33 5.95 -5.59
CA VAL A 83 -6.97 6.34 -4.32
C VAL A 83 -8.34 6.99 -4.54
N GLU A 84 -8.51 7.69 -5.66
CA GLU A 84 -9.81 8.25 -6.03
C GLU A 84 -10.83 7.15 -6.33
N LEU A 85 -10.47 6.21 -7.20
CA LEU A 85 -11.38 5.19 -7.74
C LEU A 85 -11.59 4.00 -6.79
N MET A 86 -10.54 3.58 -6.08
CA MET A 86 -10.60 2.40 -5.20
C MET A 86 -10.63 2.76 -3.71
N GLY A 87 -10.29 4.01 -3.35
CA GLY A 87 -10.20 4.46 -1.97
C GLY A 87 -11.36 5.36 -1.53
N TYR A 88 -12.56 5.13 -2.08
CA TYR A 88 -13.78 5.87 -1.75
C TYR A 88 -13.60 7.40 -1.87
N ASN A 89 -13.05 7.86 -3.01
CA ASN A 89 -12.75 9.28 -3.24
C ASN A 89 -11.88 9.88 -2.11
N TYR A 90 -10.72 9.25 -1.87
CA TYR A 90 -9.73 9.66 -0.85
C TYR A 90 -10.17 9.51 0.62
N ALA A 91 -11.15 8.66 0.91
CA ALA A 91 -11.56 8.35 2.28
C ALA A 91 -10.84 7.13 2.89
N MET A 92 -9.99 6.42 2.14
CA MET A 92 -9.18 5.33 2.70
C MET A 92 -8.16 5.85 3.73
N PHE A 93 -8.24 5.41 5.00
CA PHE A 93 -7.44 5.92 6.12
C PHE A 93 -5.94 6.09 5.83
N ALA A 94 -5.28 5.08 5.25
CA ALA A 94 -3.84 5.13 4.97
C ALA A 94 -3.43 6.19 3.93
N LEU A 95 -4.36 6.57 3.04
CA LEU A 95 -4.12 7.40 1.87
C LEU A 95 -4.96 8.69 1.85
N ALA A 96 -5.80 8.90 2.87
CA ALA A 96 -6.62 10.09 3.01
C ALA A 96 -5.75 11.34 3.26
N PRO A 97 -6.07 12.49 2.66
CA PRO A 97 -5.42 13.75 2.94
C PRO A 97 -5.52 14.12 4.41
N TYR A 98 -4.48 14.76 4.94
CA TYR A 98 -4.50 15.26 6.30
C TYR A 98 -5.65 16.26 6.50
N GLY A 99 -6.47 16.01 7.52
CA GLY A 99 -7.67 16.80 7.81
C GLY A 99 -8.39 16.28 9.06
N SER A 100 -9.57 16.83 9.36
CA SER A 100 -10.40 16.39 10.49
C SER A 100 -10.75 14.90 10.38
N TYR A 101 -11.19 14.45 9.20
CA TYR A 101 -11.50 13.05 8.92
C TYR A 101 -10.31 12.12 9.22
N TRP A 102 -9.15 12.40 8.64
CA TRP A 102 -7.96 11.55 8.85
C TRP A 102 -7.53 11.52 10.32
N ARG A 103 -7.63 12.64 11.05
CA ARG A 103 -7.30 12.68 12.48
C ARG A 103 -8.24 11.81 13.31
N GLU A 104 -9.54 11.86 13.03
CA GLU A 104 -10.52 11.04 13.73
C GLU A 104 -10.31 9.55 13.42
N MET A 105 -10.15 9.20 12.14
CA MET A 105 -9.83 7.83 11.74
C MET A 105 -8.54 7.31 12.37
N ARG A 106 -7.49 8.15 12.43
CA ARG A 106 -6.23 7.79 13.09
C ARG A 106 -6.45 7.50 14.57
N LYS A 107 -7.24 8.32 15.25
CA LYS A 107 -7.56 8.14 16.67
C LYS A 107 -8.27 6.80 16.90
N ILE A 108 -9.29 6.48 16.09
CA ILE A 108 -10.02 5.20 16.16
C ILE A 108 -9.07 4.03 15.93
N VAL A 109 -8.30 4.04 14.84
CA VAL A 109 -7.35 2.95 14.51
C VAL A 109 -6.31 2.76 15.61
N VAL A 110 -5.77 3.86 16.18
CA VAL A 110 -4.80 3.76 17.27
C VAL A 110 -5.45 3.20 18.54
N GLN A 111 -6.66 3.62 18.89
CA GLN A 111 -7.33 3.15 20.10
C GLN A 111 -7.74 1.68 19.99
N GLU A 112 -8.32 1.30 18.86
CA GLU A 112 -8.97 -0.01 18.68
C GLU A 112 -8.04 -1.11 18.16
N LEU A 113 -6.96 -0.76 17.45
CA LEU A 113 -6.07 -1.76 16.82
C LEU A 113 -4.61 -1.62 17.25
N ALA A 114 -4.08 -0.41 17.30
CA ALA A 114 -2.64 -0.19 17.49
C ALA A 114 -2.23 0.17 18.93
N SER A 115 -3.16 0.20 19.88
CA SER A 115 -2.84 0.48 21.28
C SER A 115 -2.13 -0.71 21.90
N ARG A 116 -1.25 -0.47 22.89
CA ARG A 116 -0.49 -1.55 23.56
C ARG A 116 -1.42 -2.64 24.10
N GLN A 117 -2.53 -2.24 24.72
CA GLN A 117 -3.52 -3.16 25.25
C GLN A 117 -4.17 -3.99 24.14
N ARG A 118 -4.62 -3.37 23.04
CA ARG A 118 -5.23 -4.09 21.91
C ARG A 118 -4.25 -5.04 21.24
N VAL A 119 -2.99 -4.62 21.04
CA VAL A 119 -1.93 -5.48 20.49
C VAL A 119 -1.70 -6.72 21.37
N GLN A 120 -1.68 -6.56 22.70
CA GLN A 120 -1.56 -7.69 23.64
C GLN A 120 -2.79 -8.60 23.59
N MET A 121 -4.00 -8.03 23.59
CA MET A 121 -5.24 -8.80 23.50
C MET A 121 -5.31 -9.64 22.21
N LEU A 122 -4.85 -9.09 21.09
CA LEU A 122 -4.87 -9.76 19.78
C LEU A 122 -3.65 -10.65 19.52
N ALA A 123 -2.66 -10.71 20.43
CA ALA A 123 -1.43 -11.46 20.23
C ALA A 123 -1.67 -12.96 19.98
N HIS A 124 -2.67 -13.54 20.66
CA HIS A 124 -3.04 -14.95 20.51
C HIS A 124 -3.52 -15.29 19.09
N ILE A 125 -4.10 -14.34 18.36
CA ILE A 125 -4.56 -14.53 16.97
C ILE A 125 -3.36 -14.85 16.08
N LYS A 126 -2.26 -14.09 16.20
CA LYS A 126 -1.05 -14.31 15.42
C LYS A 126 -0.51 -15.73 15.62
N VAL A 127 -0.44 -16.18 16.87
CA VAL A 127 0.02 -17.55 17.21
C VAL A 127 -0.92 -18.59 16.61
N SER A 128 -2.24 -18.40 16.75
CA SER A 128 -3.25 -19.31 16.21
C SER A 128 -3.19 -19.43 14.68
N GLU A 129 -3.01 -18.32 13.96
CA GLU A 129 -2.94 -18.32 12.49
C GLU A 129 -1.65 -18.94 11.96
N VAL A 130 -0.50 -18.68 12.62
CA VAL A 130 0.76 -19.37 12.28
C VAL A 130 0.62 -20.87 12.47
N ASN A 131 0.10 -21.31 13.62
CA ASN A 131 -0.09 -22.73 13.90
C ASN A 131 -1.02 -23.40 12.88
N SER A 132 -2.14 -22.74 12.53
CA SER A 132 -3.09 -23.26 11.54
C SER A 132 -2.44 -23.39 10.16
N SER A 133 -1.67 -22.37 9.74
CA SER A 133 -0.99 -22.38 8.44
C SER A 133 0.11 -23.45 8.35
N ILE A 134 0.81 -23.73 9.45
CA ILE A 134 1.79 -24.84 9.54
C ILE A 134 1.07 -26.20 9.46
N ILE A 135 -0.05 -26.35 10.17
CA ILE A 135 -0.86 -27.58 10.14
C ILE A 135 -1.38 -27.84 8.72
N ASP A 136 -1.87 -26.81 8.02
CA ASP A 136 -2.37 -26.95 6.65
C ASP A 136 -1.26 -27.28 5.64
N MET A 137 -0.07 -26.74 5.84
CA MET A 137 1.13 -27.15 5.12
C MET A 137 1.44 -28.64 5.34
N TYR A 138 1.44 -29.10 6.60
CA TYR A 138 1.67 -30.51 6.94
C TYR A 138 0.60 -31.43 6.33
N ARG A 139 -0.67 -31.03 6.38
CA ARG A 139 -1.78 -31.77 5.75
C ARG A 139 -1.61 -31.86 4.24
N THR A 140 -1.18 -30.79 3.60
CA THR A 140 -0.90 -30.75 2.15
C THR A 140 0.25 -31.70 1.81
N TRP A 141 1.30 -31.73 2.62
CA TRP A 141 2.38 -32.71 2.48
C TRP A 141 1.89 -34.16 2.63
N MET A 142 1.10 -34.45 3.66
CA MET A 142 0.53 -35.78 3.91
C MET A 142 -0.32 -36.29 2.75
N LYS A 143 -1.15 -35.43 2.13
CA LYS A 143 -2.00 -35.80 0.98
C LYS A 143 -1.19 -36.14 -0.28
N ASN A 144 0.00 -35.57 -0.44
CA ASN A 144 0.83 -35.74 -1.65
C ASN A 144 1.91 -36.83 -1.51
N LYS A 145 1.91 -37.59 -0.41
CA LYS A 145 2.87 -38.67 -0.14
C LYS A 145 2.96 -39.76 -1.25
N GLY A 146 1.96 -39.86 -2.12
CA GLY A 146 1.93 -40.84 -3.23
C GLY A 146 2.69 -40.42 -4.50
N SER A 147 3.06 -39.14 -4.65
CA SER A 147 3.51 -38.59 -5.94
C SER A 147 4.97 -38.13 -5.95
N SER A 148 5.47 -37.64 -4.81
CA SER A 148 6.86 -37.25 -4.57
C SER A 148 7.09 -37.05 -3.07
N ALA A 149 8.30 -37.32 -2.56
CA ALA A 149 8.62 -37.12 -1.14
C ALA A 149 8.57 -35.63 -0.70
N MET A 150 8.60 -34.70 -1.66
CA MET A 150 8.66 -33.25 -1.46
C MET A 150 7.43 -32.57 -2.04
N VAL A 151 6.88 -31.60 -1.31
CA VAL A 151 5.82 -30.69 -1.78
C VAL A 151 6.41 -29.30 -1.94
N MET A 152 6.24 -28.72 -3.13
CA MET A 152 6.62 -27.34 -3.41
C MET A 152 5.52 -26.41 -2.93
N ILE A 153 5.91 -25.33 -2.24
CA ILE A 153 4.99 -24.33 -1.69
C ILE A 153 5.43 -22.96 -2.21
N ASP A 154 4.49 -22.21 -2.77
CA ASP A 154 4.69 -20.81 -3.08
C ASP A 154 4.68 -20.00 -1.78
N MET A 155 5.87 -19.58 -1.34
CA MET A 155 6.01 -18.82 -0.09
C MET A 155 5.37 -17.43 -0.17
N LYS A 156 5.25 -16.82 -1.36
CA LYS A 156 4.59 -15.52 -1.54
C LYS A 156 3.10 -15.66 -1.30
N GLU A 157 2.47 -16.68 -1.89
CA GLU A 157 1.06 -17.00 -1.64
C GLU A 157 0.84 -17.38 -0.17
N TRP A 158 1.72 -18.21 0.40
CA TRP A 158 1.61 -18.64 1.79
C TRP A 158 1.66 -17.48 2.79
N PHE A 159 2.67 -16.61 2.69
CA PHE A 159 2.79 -15.43 3.56
C PHE A 159 1.66 -14.42 3.32
N GLY A 160 1.25 -14.22 2.06
CA GLY A 160 0.14 -13.34 1.72
C GLY A 160 -1.16 -13.78 2.39
N ASN A 161 -1.49 -15.07 2.28
CA ASN A 161 -2.68 -15.66 2.91
C ASN A 161 -2.60 -15.60 4.44
N LEU A 162 -1.43 -15.87 5.02
CA LEU A 162 -1.22 -15.77 6.46
C LEU A 162 -1.48 -14.35 6.98
N ILE A 163 -0.88 -13.34 6.35
CA ILE A 163 -1.05 -11.93 6.75
C ILE A 163 -2.51 -11.49 6.57
N LEU A 164 -3.15 -11.91 5.49
CA LEU A 164 -4.54 -11.56 5.22
C LEU A 164 -5.49 -12.21 6.23
N ASN A 165 -5.36 -13.52 6.48
CA ASN A 165 -6.14 -14.23 7.51
C ASN A 165 -5.97 -13.59 8.89
N MET A 166 -4.72 -13.30 9.28
CA MET A 166 -4.44 -12.59 10.53
C MET A 166 -5.15 -11.24 10.59
N THR A 167 -5.05 -10.44 9.52
CA THR A 167 -5.62 -9.09 9.49
C THR A 167 -7.13 -9.11 9.56
N VAL A 168 -7.79 -9.94 8.75
CA VAL A 168 -9.25 -10.07 8.74
C VAL A 168 -9.74 -10.58 10.11
N ARG A 169 -9.08 -11.58 10.70
CA ARG A 169 -9.46 -12.10 12.02
C ARG A 169 -9.23 -11.09 13.13
N MET A 170 -8.18 -10.28 13.07
CA MET A 170 -7.95 -9.19 14.01
C MET A 170 -9.02 -8.08 13.90
N LEU A 171 -9.52 -7.81 12.70
CA LEU A 171 -10.52 -6.75 12.45
C LEU A 171 -11.95 -7.20 12.77
N PHE A 172 -12.33 -8.39 12.34
CA PHE A 172 -13.72 -8.87 12.37
C PHE A 172 -13.96 -9.99 13.39
N GLY A 173 -12.91 -10.44 14.08
CA GLY A 173 -12.98 -11.43 15.17
C GLY A 173 -13.14 -12.88 14.72
N HIS A 174 -13.26 -13.16 13.42
CA HIS A 174 -13.58 -14.49 12.91
C HIS A 174 -12.66 -14.88 11.76
N GLN A 175 -12.47 -16.18 11.57
CA GLN A 175 -11.77 -16.72 10.43
C GLN A 175 -12.73 -16.76 9.23
N PHE A 176 -12.33 -16.17 8.12
CA PHE A 176 -13.07 -16.25 6.87
C PHE A 176 -12.41 -17.31 5.98
N SER A 177 -13.22 -18.07 5.24
CA SER A 177 -12.68 -18.93 4.19
C SER A 177 -12.22 -18.03 3.04
N LEU A 178 -10.93 -17.73 3.01
CA LEU A 178 -10.32 -17.03 1.90
C LEU A 178 -9.96 -18.06 0.83
N ASP A 179 -10.82 -18.16 -0.18
CA ASP A 179 -10.49 -18.86 -1.40
C ASP A 179 -9.81 -17.91 -2.41
N LYS A 180 -9.44 -18.45 -3.57
CA LYS A 180 -8.83 -17.65 -4.65
C LYS A 180 -9.73 -16.52 -5.14
N GLN A 181 -11.05 -16.67 -5.01
CA GLN A 181 -12.02 -15.64 -5.40
C GLN A 181 -11.87 -14.37 -4.56
N HIS A 182 -11.41 -14.49 -3.31
CA HIS A 182 -11.14 -13.35 -2.43
C HIS A 182 -9.71 -12.83 -2.57
N THR A 183 -8.71 -13.70 -2.72
CA THR A 183 -7.29 -13.29 -2.70
C THR A 183 -6.86 -12.60 -3.99
N ASP A 184 -7.43 -12.97 -5.14
CA ASP A 184 -7.10 -12.37 -6.43
C ASP A 184 -7.49 -10.88 -6.52
N PRO A 185 -8.72 -10.45 -6.16
CA PRO A 185 -9.08 -9.03 -6.11
C PRO A 185 -8.22 -8.24 -5.13
N ILE A 186 -7.90 -8.80 -3.95
CA ILE A 186 -7.06 -8.14 -2.95
C ILE A 186 -5.64 -7.93 -3.46
N ARG A 187 -5.05 -8.94 -4.11
CA ARG A 187 -3.73 -8.82 -4.73
C ARG A 187 -3.75 -7.74 -5.83
N ARG A 188 -4.74 -7.79 -6.73
CA ARG A 188 -4.88 -6.81 -7.80
C ARG A 188 -5.06 -5.39 -7.26
N PHE A 189 -5.83 -5.24 -6.19
CA PHE A 189 -6.00 -3.96 -5.50
C PHE A 189 -4.67 -3.41 -4.99
N MET A 190 -3.84 -4.25 -4.35
CA MET A 190 -2.51 -3.84 -3.88
C MET A 190 -1.56 -3.49 -5.04
N GLU A 191 -1.60 -4.25 -6.14
CA GLU A 191 -0.81 -3.99 -7.35
C GLU A 191 -1.21 -2.66 -7.99
N LEU A 192 -2.51 -2.38 -8.13
CA LEU A 192 -3.02 -1.14 -8.70
C LEU A 192 -2.79 0.08 -7.80
N LEU A 193 -2.81 -0.09 -6.47
CA LEU A 193 -2.46 0.99 -5.54
C LEU A 193 -0.99 1.43 -5.68
N GLY A 194 -0.10 0.51 -6.04
CA GLY A 194 1.33 0.78 -6.24
C GLY A 194 1.71 1.10 -7.69
N ALA A 195 0.77 1.06 -8.63
CA ALA A 195 1.05 1.24 -10.04
C ALA A 195 1.41 2.70 -10.40
N VAL A 196 2.36 2.86 -11.33
CA VAL A 196 2.67 4.16 -11.91
C VAL A 196 1.67 4.44 -13.04
N VAL A 197 0.69 5.31 -12.78
CA VAL A 197 -0.37 5.63 -13.73
C VAL A 197 0.01 6.87 -14.55
N PRO A 198 0.00 6.82 -15.90
CA PRO A 198 0.36 7.97 -16.74
C PRO A 198 -0.45 9.24 -16.45
N SER A 199 -1.73 9.11 -16.10
CA SER A 199 -2.59 10.26 -15.77
C SER A 199 -2.24 10.92 -14.44
N ASP A 200 -1.56 10.22 -13.53
CA ASP A 200 -1.14 10.79 -12.24
C ASP A 200 0.07 11.69 -12.39
N VAL A 201 0.81 11.55 -13.50
CA VAL A 201 1.99 12.37 -13.83
C VAL A 201 1.70 13.38 -14.93
N ILE A 202 0.77 13.07 -15.84
CA ILE A 202 0.30 13.94 -16.92
C ILE A 202 -1.24 13.94 -16.92
N PRO A 203 -1.88 14.81 -16.11
CA PRO A 203 -3.34 14.81 -15.93
C PRO A 203 -4.16 14.94 -17.21
N GLY A 204 -3.62 15.58 -18.26
CA GLY A 204 -4.27 15.72 -19.56
C GLY A 204 -4.52 14.39 -20.29
N LEU A 205 -3.85 13.29 -19.90
CA LEU A 205 -4.02 11.96 -20.49
C LEU A 205 -5.10 11.12 -19.81
N ARG A 206 -5.78 11.65 -18.79
CA ARG A 206 -6.77 10.90 -17.99
C ARG A 206 -7.91 10.30 -18.82
N TRP A 207 -8.34 10.97 -19.90
CA TRP A 207 -9.43 10.51 -20.75
C TRP A 207 -9.06 9.33 -21.65
N LEU A 208 -7.77 9.11 -21.92
CA LEU A 208 -7.28 8.02 -22.76
C LEU A 208 -7.23 6.67 -22.05
N ASP A 209 -7.19 6.68 -20.71
CA ASP A 209 -6.97 5.49 -19.88
C ASP A 209 -5.81 4.61 -20.40
N LEU A 210 -4.64 5.23 -20.62
CA LEU A 210 -3.47 4.55 -21.18
C LEU A 210 -3.05 3.37 -20.29
N GLY A 211 -3.17 2.15 -20.82
CA GLY A 211 -2.92 0.90 -20.08
C GLY A 211 -4.15 0.31 -19.39
N GLY A 212 -5.33 0.92 -19.50
CA GLY A 212 -6.60 0.41 -18.97
C GLY A 212 -6.71 0.46 -17.44
N TYR A 213 -5.84 1.24 -16.77
CA TYR A 213 -5.78 1.31 -15.31
C TYR A 213 -7.09 1.78 -14.68
N GLY A 214 -7.71 2.82 -15.22
CA GLY A 214 -8.96 3.38 -14.71
C GLY A 214 -10.12 2.38 -14.79
N MET A 215 -10.23 1.66 -15.91
CA MET A 215 -11.20 0.57 -16.05
C MET A 215 -10.94 -0.55 -15.05
N GLU A 216 -9.70 -1.01 -14.93
CA GLU A 216 -9.34 -2.12 -14.03
C GLU A 216 -9.49 -1.74 -12.55
N MET A 217 -9.16 -0.50 -12.18
CA MET A 217 -9.38 0.06 -10.84
C MET A 217 -10.87 0.09 -10.48
N LYS A 218 -11.75 0.53 -11.40
CA LYS A 218 -13.20 0.53 -11.14
C LYS A 218 -13.75 -0.87 -10.96
N LYS A 219 -13.27 -1.83 -11.75
CA LYS A 219 -13.66 -3.24 -11.62
C LYS A 219 -13.20 -3.80 -10.28
N THR A 220 -11.92 -3.61 -9.95
CA THR A 220 -11.31 -4.08 -8.69
C THR A 220 -11.98 -3.44 -7.47
N ALA A 221 -12.33 -2.16 -7.53
CA ALA A 221 -13.06 -1.47 -6.47
C ALA A 221 -14.40 -2.16 -6.16
N LYS A 222 -15.17 -2.52 -7.20
CA LYS A 222 -16.44 -3.25 -7.03
C LYS A 222 -16.25 -4.64 -6.43
N GLU A 223 -15.22 -5.37 -6.87
CA GLU A 223 -14.89 -6.69 -6.32
C GLU A 223 -14.52 -6.58 -4.83
N MET A 224 -13.74 -5.55 -4.46
CA MET A 224 -13.38 -5.27 -3.07
C MET A 224 -14.59 -4.83 -2.22
N ASP A 225 -15.51 -4.03 -2.77
CA ASP A 225 -16.73 -3.62 -2.07
C ASP A 225 -17.57 -4.84 -1.67
N VAL A 226 -17.72 -5.82 -2.56
CA VAL A 226 -18.45 -7.07 -2.27
C VAL A 226 -17.76 -7.85 -1.15
N ILE A 227 -16.43 -7.97 -1.18
CA ILE A 227 -15.66 -8.71 -0.16
C ILE A 227 -15.79 -8.03 1.21
N VAL A 228 -15.55 -6.72 1.26
CA VAL A 228 -15.55 -5.96 2.52
C VAL A 228 -16.95 -5.85 3.11
N ASP A 229 -17.99 -5.65 2.27
CA ASP A 229 -19.37 -5.66 2.75
C ASP A 229 -19.76 -7.04 3.28
N GLY A 230 -19.36 -8.13 2.60
CA GLY A 230 -19.56 -9.49 3.10
C GLY A 230 -18.98 -9.69 4.51
N TRP A 231 -17.73 -9.29 4.75
CA TRP A 231 -17.10 -9.36 6.06
C TRP A 231 -17.81 -8.48 7.11
N LEU A 232 -18.23 -7.27 6.70
CA LEU A 232 -18.93 -6.34 7.58
C LEU A 232 -20.30 -6.88 8.00
N GLN A 233 -21.09 -7.42 7.07
CA GLN A 233 -22.40 -7.98 7.36
C GLN A 233 -22.29 -9.22 8.25
N GLU A 234 -21.32 -10.10 7.98
CA GLU A 234 -21.08 -11.27 8.84
C GLU A 234 -20.71 -10.83 10.25
N HIS A 235 -19.79 -9.87 10.40
CA HIS A 235 -19.41 -9.34 11.70
C HIS A 235 -20.60 -8.74 12.45
N LYS A 236 -21.40 -7.90 11.79
CA LYS A 236 -22.62 -7.32 12.38
C LYS A 236 -23.61 -8.39 12.82
N SER A 237 -23.84 -9.42 12.01
CA SER A 237 -24.77 -10.49 12.33
C SER A 237 -24.36 -11.20 13.63
N LYS A 238 -23.06 -11.47 13.82
CA LYS A 238 -22.53 -12.14 15.01
C LYS A 238 -22.48 -11.24 16.24
N MET A 239 -22.39 -9.93 16.08
CA MET A 239 -22.51 -8.99 17.19
C MET A 239 -23.95 -8.88 17.73
N ILE A 240 -24.98 -9.08 16.91
CA ILE A 240 -26.40 -9.00 17.33
C ILE A 240 -26.81 -10.20 18.21
N TYR A 241 -26.04 -11.29 18.21
CA TYR A 241 -26.30 -12.48 19.04
C TYR A 241 -25.57 -12.47 20.40
N PHE A 242 -25.02 -11.33 20.83
CA PHE A 242 -24.46 -11.07 22.15
C PHE A 242 -25.00 -9.76 22.74
#